data_AF-A0A8H7ULY1-F1
#
_entry.id   AF-A0A8H7ULY1-F1
#
_cell.length_a   1.000
_cell.length_b   1.000
_cell.length_c   1.000
_cell.angle_alpha   90.00
_cell.angle_beta   90.00
_cell.angle_gamma   90.00
#
_symmetry.space_group_name_H-M   'P 1'
#
loop_
_entity.id
_entity.type
_entity.pdbx_description
1 polymer ?
#
loop_
_entity_poly.entity_id
_entity_poly.type
_entity_poly.pdbx_seq_one_letter_code
_entity_poly.pdbx_strand_id
1 'polypeptide(L)'
;MSQVTRFDTDHEDLIHDVSYNYYGKRLVTCSSDQRLKVWDFNETGNGVAKWEVNDSWKAHDCSILKVIWANPEFGQVIASCSFDRQVKIWEEQEIEPKNSQKRWAEKFRLVESRGAVQDIEFAPGNGSLRLKFTSSRIQATCAADGIVRIYEALEPTNLTQWPQMEEFEISSVNSYPPGQANSAAGNMTNNSVGGGGFGSQTQNALSGPQGLSGTGTGSAGGVQQIGGNSGRSGDVGGSYCLSWCPNRCPAPMMVVGLGKEGGARIFKHDGQNRWYPGEYLPGHEGEVHDVCWAPSMGRSYQLIATACKDRRVRIFKLIDTSTNSHTSQSMQSRTASAKNMSPTSSPGQASIGKQFKVEVLATFADHDAEVWRVEWNIEGTILSSSGDDGKVRLWKAGFDGNWRQMSEISAEPRNTNIDGSHATKLPGYAQPQTA
;
A
#
# COMPACT_ATOMS: atom_id res chain seq x y z
N MET A 1 -30.20 -6.84 14.20
CA MET A 1 -29.04 -6.10 13.63
C MET A 1 -28.24 -5.60 14.81
N SER A 2 -26.97 -5.99 14.94
CA SER A 2 -26.07 -5.29 15.85
C SER A 2 -26.00 -3.84 15.41
N GLN A 3 -26.32 -2.92 16.33
CA GLN A 3 -26.26 -1.49 16.05
C GLN A 3 -24.78 -1.11 15.97
N VAL A 4 -24.38 -0.43 14.89
CA VAL A 4 -23.03 0.14 14.79
C VAL A 4 -22.93 1.26 15.82
N THR A 5 -22.04 1.09 16.79
CA THR A 5 -21.78 2.09 17.83
C THR A 5 -20.47 2.81 17.52
N ARG A 6 -20.53 4.15 17.50
CA ARG A 6 -19.32 4.99 17.45
C ARG A 6 -18.74 5.09 18.86
N PHE A 7 -17.43 5.16 18.97
CA PHE A 7 -16.74 5.42 20.23
C PHE A 7 -15.64 6.45 19.99
N ASP A 8 -15.38 7.28 21.01
CA ASP A 8 -14.33 8.29 20.95
C ASP A 8 -12.98 7.65 21.25
N THR A 9 -11.96 8.02 20.48
CA THR A 9 -10.60 7.50 20.63
C THR A 9 -9.78 8.28 21.65
N ASP A 10 -10.24 9.46 22.06
CA ASP A 10 -9.53 10.42 22.91
C ASP A 10 -8.10 10.75 22.41
N HIS A 11 -7.86 10.71 21.09
CA HIS A 11 -6.65 11.25 20.49
C HIS A 11 -6.73 12.77 20.44
N GLU A 12 -5.61 13.45 20.68
CA GLU A 12 -5.56 14.93 20.73
C GLU A 12 -5.37 15.56 19.35
N ASP A 13 -5.07 14.75 18.34
CA ASP A 13 -4.80 15.18 16.96
C ASP A 13 -5.21 14.09 15.95
N LEU A 14 -5.05 14.37 14.66
CA LEU A 14 -5.46 13.52 13.53
C LEU A 14 -4.92 12.09 13.65
N ILE A 15 -5.82 11.11 13.46
CA ILE A 15 -5.49 9.69 13.36
C ILE A 15 -5.08 9.39 11.92
N HIS A 16 -3.92 8.79 11.72
CA HIS A 16 -3.38 8.48 10.39
C HIS A 16 -3.66 7.06 9.92
N ASP A 17 -3.69 6.11 10.86
CA ASP A 17 -3.87 4.70 10.54
C ASP A 17 -4.53 3.93 11.69
N VAL A 18 -5.21 2.85 11.30
CA VAL A 18 -5.89 1.91 12.18
C VAL A 18 -5.62 0.50 11.68
N SER A 19 -5.19 -0.40 12.56
CA SER A 19 -4.92 -1.78 12.20
C SER A 19 -5.61 -2.75 13.16
N TYR A 20 -6.31 -3.73 12.60
CA TYR A 20 -6.86 -4.85 13.34
C TYR A 20 -5.80 -5.91 13.61
N ASN A 21 -5.90 -6.57 14.75
CA ASN A 21 -5.14 -7.80 14.94
C ASN A 21 -5.72 -8.93 14.07
N TYR A 22 -4.96 -10.02 13.95
CA TYR A 22 -5.33 -11.17 13.12
C TYR A 22 -6.73 -11.75 13.40
N TYR A 23 -7.22 -11.64 14.65
CA TYR A 23 -8.51 -12.18 15.07
C TYR A 23 -9.68 -11.18 14.98
N GLY A 24 -9.41 -9.93 14.61
CA GLY A 24 -10.42 -8.85 14.59
C GLY A 24 -10.98 -8.47 15.97
N LYS A 25 -10.34 -8.89 17.06
CA LYS A 25 -10.77 -8.63 18.45
C LYS A 25 -9.98 -7.52 19.14
N ARG A 26 -8.93 -7.02 18.49
CA ARG A 26 -8.15 -5.88 18.93
C ARG A 26 -7.93 -4.95 17.77
N LEU A 27 -7.83 -3.66 18.07
CA LEU A 27 -7.40 -2.65 17.11
C LEU A 27 -6.30 -1.80 17.73
N VAL A 28 -5.43 -1.26 16.90
CA VAL A 28 -4.45 -0.24 17.28
C VAL A 28 -4.69 1.00 16.42
N THR A 29 -4.63 2.18 17.05
CA THR A 29 -4.71 3.48 16.39
C THR A 29 -3.41 4.25 16.57
N CYS A 30 -3.02 5.02 15.56
CA CYS A 30 -1.88 5.93 15.63
C CYS A 30 -2.25 7.35 15.18
N SER A 31 -1.64 8.36 15.81
CA SER A 31 -2.02 9.77 15.62
C SER A 31 -0.81 10.71 15.55
N SER A 32 -1.08 11.92 15.07
CA SER A 32 -0.18 13.07 15.12
C SER A 32 0.16 13.51 16.54
N ASP A 33 -0.66 13.13 17.53
CA ASP A 33 -0.44 13.36 18.96
C ASP A 33 0.74 12.54 19.55
N GLN A 34 1.45 11.80 18.69
CA GLN A 34 2.64 11.00 19.03
C GLN A 34 2.32 9.76 19.88
N ARG A 35 1.04 9.39 19.99
CA ARG A 35 0.58 8.25 20.78
C ARG A 35 0.08 7.09 19.94
N LEU A 36 0.32 5.89 20.46
CA LEU A 36 -0.39 4.68 20.07
C LEU A 36 -1.43 4.36 21.12
N LYS A 37 -2.59 3.88 20.68
CA LYS A 37 -3.61 3.32 21.56
C LYS A 37 -4.02 1.95 21.07
N VAL A 38 -4.05 0.98 21.97
CA VAL A 38 -4.54 -0.37 21.70
C VAL A 38 -5.88 -0.53 22.39
N TRP A 39 -6.82 -1.17 21.71
CA TRP A 39 -8.18 -1.39 22.20
C TRP A 39 -8.55 -2.86 22.10
N ASP A 40 -9.20 -3.36 23.15
CA ASP A 40 -9.78 -4.70 23.19
C ASP A 40 -11.29 -4.61 22.89
N PHE A 41 -11.78 -5.53 22.06
CA PHE A 41 -13.21 -5.70 21.81
C PHE A 41 -13.81 -6.66 22.83
N ASN A 42 -14.68 -6.13 23.69
CA ASN A 42 -15.38 -6.91 24.70
C ASN A 42 -16.86 -7.03 24.33
N GLU A 43 -17.30 -8.25 24.04
CA GLU A 43 -18.71 -8.59 23.87
C GLU A 43 -19.24 -9.10 25.21
N THR A 44 -19.93 -8.23 25.95
CA THR A 44 -20.53 -8.63 27.22
C THR A 44 -21.76 -9.50 26.92
N GLY A 45 -22.00 -10.56 27.71
CA GLY A 45 -23.13 -11.49 27.53
C GLY A 45 -24.53 -10.87 27.50
N ASN A 46 -24.63 -9.57 27.78
CA ASN A 46 -25.84 -8.76 27.67
C ASN A 46 -26.08 -8.23 26.23
N GLY A 47 -25.26 -8.62 25.25
CA GLY A 47 -25.36 -8.18 23.86
C GLY A 47 -24.83 -6.77 23.58
N VAL A 48 -24.15 -6.15 24.56
CA VAL A 48 -23.47 -4.85 24.40
C VAL A 48 -22.01 -5.12 24.08
N ALA A 49 -21.66 -4.93 22.82
CA ALA A 49 -20.29 -4.94 22.33
C ALA A 49 -19.66 -3.55 22.52
N LYS A 50 -18.47 -3.49 23.13
CA LYS A 50 -17.77 -2.23 23.39
C LYS A 50 -16.26 -2.39 23.15
N TRP A 51 -15.67 -1.35 22.57
CA TRP A 51 -14.22 -1.17 22.51
C TRP A 51 -13.73 -0.52 23.81
N GLU A 52 -12.73 -1.13 24.44
CA GLU A 52 -12.14 -0.66 25.68
C GLU A 52 -10.63 -0.47 25.52
N VAL A 53 -10.09 0.59 26.10
CA VAL A 53 -8.64 0.87 26.04
C VAL A 53 -7.87 -0.24 26.75
N ASN A 54 -6.97 -0.88 26.02
CA ASN A 54 -5.96 -1.79 26.55
C ASN A 54 -4.79 -0.99 27.13
N ASP A 55 -4.23 -0.07 26.35
CA ASP A 55 -3.22 0.90 26.79
C ASP A 55 -3.11 2.10 25.84
N SER A 56 -2.54 3.19 26.34
CA SER A 56 -2.27 4.42 25.58
C SER A 56 -0.92 5.00 26.02
N TRP A 57 0.06 5.06 25.13
CA TRP A 57 1.41 5.55 25.48
C TRP A 57 1.99 6.45 24.39
N LYS A 58 2.93 7.32 24.77
CA LYS A 58 3.74 8.09 23.82
C LYS A 58 4.73 7.13 23.15
N ALA A 59 4.61 6.96 21.85
CA ALA A 59 5.39 5.98 21.09
C ALA A 59 6.56 6.63 20.33
N HIS A 60 6.33 7.80 19.73
CA HIS A 60 7.30 8.50 18.88
C HIS A 60 7.47 9.95 19.31
N ASP A 61 8.41 10.68 18.69
CA ASP A 61 8.65 12.11 18.96
C ASP A 61 8.04 13.03 17.89
N CYS A 62 7.42 12.45 16.86
CA CYS A 62 6.68 13.15 15.81
C CYS A 62 5.40 12.36 15.45
N SER A 63 4.64 12.88 14.48
CA SER A 63 3.44 12.24 13.96
C SER A 63 3.68 10.79 13.55
N ILE A 64 2.83 9.88 14.01
CA ILE A 64 2.89 8.45 13.65
C ILE A 64 2.03 8.26 12.40
N LEU A 65 2.61 7.70 11.35
CA LEU A 65 1.99 7.65 10.02
C LEU A 65 1.32 6.31 9.74
N LYS A 66 1.88 5.21 10.26
CA LYS A 66 1.33 3.87 10.05
C LYS A 66 1.59 2.97 11.25
N VAL A 67 0.70 2.01 11.47
CA VAL A 67 0.83 1.02 12.54
C VAL A 67 0.29 -0.33 12.08
N ILE A 68 0.99 -1.42 12.38
CA ILE A 68 0.62 -2.76 11.91
C ILE A 68 0.82 -3.81 12.99
N TRP A 69 -0.08 -4.80 13.03
CA TRP A 69 0.08 -6.00 13.86
C TRP A 69 0.96 -7.03 13.14
N ALA A 70 1.84 -7.68 13.90
CA ALA A 70 2.53 -8.87 13.44
C ALA A 70 1.59 -10.08 13.44
N ASN A 71 1.96 -11.13 12.71
CA ASN A 71 1.27 -12.42 12.79
C ASN A 71 1.33 -12.96 14.24
N PRO A 72 0.21 -13.49 14.78
CA PRO A 72 0.15 -14.00 16.15
C PRO A 72 1.15 -15.13 16.45
N GLU A 73 1.69 -15.82 15.42
CA GLU A 73 2.76 -16.82 15.61
C GLU A 73 4.04 -16.23 16.25
N PHE A 74 4.21 -14.90 16.16
CA PHE A 74 5.34 -14.16 16.72
C PHE A 74 5.00 -13.45 18.05
N GLY A 75 3.83 -13.74 18.64
CA GLY A 75 3.34 -13.08 19.83
C GLY A 75 2.53 -11.81 19.55
N GLN A 76 2.22 -11.07 20.62
CA GLN A 76 1.47 -9.81 20.54
C GLN A 76 2.41 -8.66 20.24
N VAL A 77 2.66 -8.44 18.95
CA VAL A 77 3.68 -7.51 18.49
C VAL A 77 3.11 -6.52 17.48
N ILE A 78 3.51 -5.26 17.63
CA ILE A 78 3.12 -4.16 16.75
C ILE A 78 4.38 -3.47 16.21
N ALA A 79 4.32 -2.97 14.98
CA ALA A 79 5.28 -2.02 14.46
C ALA A 79 4.60 -0.68 14.17
N SER A 80 5.32 0.42 14.40
CA SER A 80 4.87 1.77 14.07
C SER A 80 5.97 2.54 13.35
N CYS A 81 5.58 3.40 12.41
CA CYS A 81 6.49 4.29 11.71
C CYS A 81 6.06 5.75 11.83
N SER A 82 7.03 6.65 11.80
CA SER A 82 6.78 8.06 12.09
C SER A 82 7.59 8.99 11.20
N PHE A 83 7.13 10.24 11.19
CA PHE A 83 7.84 11.38 10.63
C PHE A 83 9.19 11.65 11.33
N ASP A 84 9.41 11.08 12.53
CA ASP A 84 10.70 11.11 13.23
C ASP A 84 11.80 10.24 12.58
N ARG A 85 11.49 9.61 11.43
CA ARG A 85 12.37 8.75 10.63
C ARG A 85 12.67 7.40 11.27
N GLN A 86 11.92 7.04 12.31
CA GLN A 86 12.12 5.79 13.04
C GLN A 86 10.97 4.82 12.76
N VAL A 87 11.31 3.54 12.84
CA VAL A 87 10.34 2.47 13.02
C VAL A 87 10.59 1.82 14.36
N LYS A 88 9.53 1.65 15.14
CA LYS A 88 9.62 1.05 16.47
C LYS A 88 8.82 -0.25 16.53
N ILE A 89 9.38 -1.21 17.26
CA ILE A 89 8.78 -2.51 17.52
C ILE A 89 8.33 -2.58 18.97
N TRP A 90 7.07 -2.95 19.18
CA TRP A 90 6.42 -2.99 20.48
C TRP A 90 5.91 -4.40 20.77
N GLU A 91 6.14 -4.89 21.97
CA GLU A 91 5.61 -6.18 22.44
C GLU A 91 4.78 -5.98 23.71
N GLU A 92 3.60 -6.59 23.75
CA GLU A 92 2.72 -6.56 24.92
C GLU A 92 3.35 -7.29 26.11
N GLN A 93 3.34 -6.67 27.28
CA GLN A 93 3.77 -7.20 28.56
C GLN A 93 2.52 -7.43 29.41
N GLU A 94 1.93 -8.62 29.34
CA GLU A 94 0.63 -8.90 29.99
C GLU A 94 0.63 -8.71 31.51
N ILE A 95 1.82 -8.78 32.13
CA ILE A 95 2.07 -8.56 33.56
C ILE A 95 1.72 -7.13 33.97
N GLU A 96 1.92 -6.16 33.08
CA GLU A 96 1.60 -4.75 33.34
C GLU A 96 0.07 -4.54 33.23
N PRO A 97 -0.55 -3.80 34.16
CA PRO A 97 -1.99 -3.58 34.11
C PRO A 97 -2.40 -2.78 32.86
N LYS A 98 -3.67 -2.92 32.45
CA LYS A 98 -4.23 -2.10 31.37
C LYS A 98 -4.17 -0.61 31.76
N ASN A 99 -4.02 0.25 30.76
CA ASN A 99 -3.92 1.71 30.92
C ASN A 99 -2.74 2.17 31.81
N SER A 100 -1.68 1.37 31.90
CA SER A 100 -0.47 1.67 32.68
C SER A 100 0.55 2.52 31.93
N GLN A 101 0.37 2.69 30.62
CA GLN A 101 1.35 3.26 29.67
C GLN A 101 2.65 2.47 29.56
N LYS A 102 2.71 1.29 30.19
CA LYS A 102 3.89 0.42 30.25
C LYS A 102 3.59 -0.97 29.72
N ARG A 103 2.34 -1.24 29.32
CA ARG A 103 1.91 -2.55 28.83
C ARG A 103 2.54 -2.88 27.48
N TRP A 104 2.97 -1.89 26.72
CA TRP A 104 3.68 -2.08 25.46
C TRP A 104 5.12 -1.63 25.59
N ALA A 105 6.04 -2.60 25.59
CA ALA A 105 7.46 -2.32 25.73
C ALA A 105 8.12 -2.15 24.35
N GLU A 106 8.91 -1.08 24.17
CA GLU A 106 9.78 -0.91 23.01
C GLU A 106 10.85 -2.01 23.03
N LYS A 107 10.82 -2.90 22.04
CA LYS A 107 11.79 -4.00 21.89
C LYS A 107 12.92 -3.64 20.95
N PHE A 108 12.62 -2.82 19.94
CA PHE A 108 13.61 -2.40 18.97
C PHE A 108 13.24 -1.09 18.29
N ARG A 109 14.25 -0.42 17.75
CA ARG A 109 14.13 0.83 17.02
C ARG A 109 15.06 0.82 15.81
N LEU A 110 14.48 1.04 14.64
CA LEU A 110 15.16 1.17 13.37
C LEU A 110 15.34 2.67 13.07
N VAL A 111 16.58 3.10 12.84
CA VAL A 111 16.94 4.53 12.68
C VAL A 111 17.69 4.83 11.38
N GLU A 112 17.78 3.86 10.47
CA GLU A 112 18.60 3.96 9.25
C GLU A 112 18.00 4.88 8.18
N SER A 113 16.70 5.20 8.28
CA SER A 113 16.01 6.05 7.32
C SER A 113 16.52 7.48 7.39
N ARG A 114 16.78 8.08 6.22
CA ARG A 114 17.16 9.50 6.12
C ARG A 114 15.96 10.43 6.00
N GLY A 115 14.78 9.89 5.65
CA GLY A 115 13.51 10.60 5.52
C GLY A 115 12.42 10.04 6.43
N ALA A 116 11.25 10.70 6.44
CA ALA A 116 10.08 10.19 7.14
C ALA A 116 9.71 8.79 6.61
N VAL A 117 9.44 7.84 7.51
CA VAL A 117 9.02 6.50 7.11
C VAL A 117 7.51 6.51 6.93
N GLN A 118 7.06 6.32 5.70
CA GLN A 118 5.66 6.53 5.31
C GLN A 118 4.84 5.24 5.34
N ASP A 119 5.47 4.11 5.03
CA ASP A 119 4.82 2.82 5.02
C ASP A 119 5.71 1.74 5.64
N ILE A 120 5.04 0.78 6.29
CA ILE A 120 5.60 -0.42 6.90
C ILE A 120 4.65 -1.59 6.67
N GLU A 121 5.21 -2.77 6.41
CA GLU A 121 4.42 -3.99 6.30
C GLU A 121 5.25 -5.21 6.72
N PHE A 122 4.62 -6.11 7.47
CA PHE A 122 5.18 -7.43 7.74
C PHE A 122 4.96 -8.33 6.52
N ALA A 123 6.01 -9.03 6.11
CA ALA A 123 5.88 -10.01 5.07
C ALA A 123 4.97 -11.18 5.50
N PRO A 124 4.27 -11.81 4.56
CA PRO A 124 3.40 -12.95 4.84
C PRO A 124 4.17 -14.13 5.45
N GLY A 125 3.63 -14.69 6.54
CA GLY A 125 4.15 -15.87 7.23
C GLY A 125 3.95 -17.16 6.43
N ASN A 126 5.01 -17.96 6.26
CA ASN A 126 5.01 -19.18 5.45
C ASN A 126 4.47 -20.41 6.21
N GLY A 127 3.22 -20.42 6.70
CA GLY A 127 2.65 -21.56 7.46
C GLY A 127 2.42 -22.89 6.69
N SER A 128 3.46 -23.76 6.51
CA SER A 128 3.39 -25.23 6.28
C SER A 128 4.69 -25.89 5.75
N LEU A 129 4.97 -27.08 6.31
CA LEU A 129 6.15 -27.97 6.24
C LEU A 129 6.83 -28.10 4.87
N ARG A 130 8.00 -27.47 4.71
CA ARG A 130 9.20 -28.07 4.11
C ARG A 130 10.40 -27.48 4.85
N LEU A 131 11.35 -28.33 5.23
CA LEU A 131 12.61 -27.96 5.89
C LEU A 131 13.25 -26.74 5.20
N LYS A 132 12.99 -25.56 5.75
CA LYS A 132 13.71 -24.31 5.52
C LYS A 132 13.79 -23.65 6.89
N PHE A 133 14.99 -23.68 7.45
CA PHE A 133 15.36 -22.83 8.57
C PHE A 133 15.19 -21.38 8.11
N THR A 134 14.27 -20.64 8.72
CA THR A 134 14.08 -19.18 8.75
C THR A 134 12.60 -18.91 9.00
N SER A 135 12.21 -18.96 10.28
CA SER A 135 11.01 -18.28 10.73
C SER A 135 11.38 -16.80 10.74
N SER A 136 11.20 -16.17 9.59
CA SER A 136 11.81 -14.89 9.24
C SER A 136 10.76 -13.80 9.37
N ARG A 137 10.88 -12.99 10.40
CA ARG A 137 10.07 -11.79 10.56
C ARG A 137 10.62 -10.75 9.59
N ILE A 138 10.15 -10.79 8.35
CA ILE A 138 10.57 -9.82 7.36
C ILE A 138 9.68 -8.59 7.50
N GLN A 139 10.29 -7.43 7.70
CA GLN A 139 9.62 -6.13 7.68
C GLN A 139 10.18 -5.32 6.52
N ALA A 140 9.31 -4.88 5.60
CA ALA A 140 9.66 -3.85 4.63
C ALA A 140 9.26 -2.48 5.17
N THR A 141 10.10 -1.50 4.92
CA THR A 141 9.85 -0.08 5.20
C THR A 141 10.12 0.70 3.93
N CYS A 142 9.26 1.65 3.57
CA CYS A 142 9.59 2.66 2.58
C CYS A 142 9.55 4.05 3.20
N ALA A 143 10.59 4.83 2.93
CA ALA A 143 10.72 6.17 3.43
C ALA A 143 10.69 7.19 2.29
N ALA A 144 10.48 8.45 2.66
CA ALA A 144 10.49 9.59 1.74
C ALA A 144 11.82 9.77 0.98
N ASP A 145 12.87 9.03 1.35
CA ASP A 145 14.14 8.97 0.64
C ASP A 145 14.11 8.04 -0.60
N GLY A 146 12.98 7.40 -0.88
CA GLY A 146 12.80 6.54 -2.06
C GLY A 146 13.53 5.19 -1.96
N ILE A 147 13.93 4.79 -0.74
CA ILE A 147 14.61 3.52 -0.49
C ILE A 147 13.66 2.59 0.25
N VAL A 148 13.53 1.37 -0.27
CA VAL A 148 12.88 0.27 0.43
C VAL A 148 13.95 -0.47 1.23
N ARG A 149 13.73 -0.62 2.54
CA ARG A 149 14.62 -1.37 3.44
C ARG A 149 13.89 -2.56 4.00
N ILE A 150 14.58 -3.70 4.00
CA ILE A 150 14.05 -4.98 4.44
C ILE A 150 14.86 -5.45 5.64
N TYR A 151 14.17 -5.67 6.75
CA TYR A 151 14.73 -6.14 8.02
C TYR A 151 14.23 -7.54 8.31
N GLU A 152 15.08 -8.37 8.89
CA GLU A 152 14.73 -9.73 9.32
C GLU A 152 15.05 -9.90 10.80
N ALA A 153 14.09 -10.34 11.61
CA ALA A 153 14.44 -10.89 12.92
C ALA A 153 14.95 -12.32 12.73
N LEU A 154 16.25 -12.54 12.99
CA LEU A 154 16.91 -13.85 12.81
C LEU A 154 16.36 -14.92 13.76
N GLU A 155 15.90 -14.49 14.94
CA GLU A 155 15.29 -15.36 15.95
C GLU A 155 13.89 -14.84 16.28
N PRO A 156 12.82 -15.63 16.02
CA PRO A 156 11.43 -15.23 16.31
C PRO A 156 11.19 -14.86 17.77
N THR A 157 11.95 -15.48 18.68
CA THR A 157 11.86 -15.27 20.12
C THR A 157 12.63 -14.04 20.60
N ASN A 158 13.57 -13.53 19.80
CA ASN A 158 14.40 -12.40 20.17
C ASN A 158 14.03 -11.17 19.34
N LEU A 159 13.13 -10.36 19.88
CA LEU A 159 12.65 -9.15 19.22
C LEU A 159 13.60 -7.94 19.36
N THR A 160 14.75 -8.13 20.01
CA THR A 160 15.73 -7.06 20.28
C THR A 160 16.81 -6.92 19.21
N GLN A 161 16.78 -7.76 18.18
CA GLN A 161 17.76 -7.72 17.09
C GLN A 161 17.07 -7.83 15.74
N TRP A 162 17.36 -6.86 14.88
CA TRP A 162 16.81 -6.75 13.54
C TRP A 162 17.86 -6.26 12.57
N PRO A 163 18.75 -7.15 12.11
CA PRO A 163 19.68 -6.80 11.05
C PRO A 163 18.92 -6.31 9.81
N GLN A 164 19.44 -5.25 9.21
CA GLN A 164 19.07 -4.84 7.85
C GLN A 164 19.62 -5.90 6.90
N MET A 165 18.72 -6.54 6.14
CA MET A 165 19.09 -7.59 5.19
C MET A 165 19.39 -7.01 3.82
N GLU A 166 18.45 -6.19 3.33
CA GLU A 166 18.49 -5.68 1.96
C GLU A 166 18.00 -4.23 1.95
N GLU A 167 18.58 -3.43 1.06
CA GLU A 167 18.07 -2.12 0.70
C GLU A 167 18.13 -1.96 -0.82
N PHE A 168 17.13 -1.32 -1.39
CA PHE A 168 17.15 -0.94 -2.80
C PHE A 168 16.43 0.38 -3.00
N GLU A 169 16.95 1.20 -3.90
CA GLU A 169 16.36 2.47 -4.27
C GLU A 169 15.35 2.26 -5.40
N ILE A 170 14.20 2.93 -5.31
CA ILE A 170 13.10 2.79 -6.27
C ILE A 170 13.50 3.38 -7.64
N SER A 171 14.19 4.52 -7.66
CA SER A 171 14.59 5.29 -8.85
C SER A 171 15.78 4.71 -9.63
N SER A 172 16.81 4.19 -8.98
CA SER A 172 17.98 3.61 -9.66
C SER A 172 17.67 2.35 -10.46
N VAL A 173 16.47 1.81 -10.25
CA VAL A 173 15.96 0.60 -10.86
C VAL A 173 14.98 0.93 -12.02
N ASN A 174 14.75 2.22 -12.31
CA ASN A 174 13.95 2.71 -13.45
C ASN A 174 14.74 2.87 -14.76
N SER A 175 16.06 2.79 -14.71
CA SER A 175 16.89 2.71 -15.91
C SER A 175 16.78 1.31 -16.52
N TYR A 176 15.97 1.19 -17.59
CA TYR A 176 16.07 0.06 -18.51
C TYR A 176 17.53 -0.13 -18.93
N PRO A 177 18.05 -1.36 -19.04
CA PRO A 177 19.28 -1.57 -19.79
C PRO A 177 19.06 -1.05 -21.22
N PRO A 178 20.02 -0.31 -21.81
CA PRO A 178 19.87 0.22 -23.16
C PRO A 178 19.87 -0.94 -24.16
N GLY A 179 18.69 -1.41 -24.55
CA GLY A 179 18.56 -2.43 -25.60
C GLY A 179 17.36 -3.35 -25.47
N GLN A 180 16.14 -2.79 -25.56
CA GLN A 180 14.95 -3.46 -26.12
C GLN A 180 13.75 -2.50 -26.07
N ALA A 181 13.78 -1.48 -26.94
CA ALA A 181 12.59 -0.71 -27.25
C ALA A 181 11.68 -1.59 -28.14
N ASN A 182 10.60 -2.12 -27.57
CA ASN A 182 9.53 -2.71 -28.37
C ASN A 182 8.83 -1.59 -29.14
N SER A 183 8.96 -1.63 -30.46
CA SER A 183 8.30 -0.76 -31.41
C SER A 183 6.78 -0.95 -31.35
N ALA A 184 6.10 -0.10 -30.59
CA ALA A 184 4.66 0.10 -30.67
C ALA A 184 4.34 1.58 -30.49
N ALA A 185 4.84 2.41 -31.40
CA ALA A 185 4.32 3.75 -31.64
C ALA A 185 4.02 3.85 -33.14
N GLY A 186 2.72 3.82 -33.46
CA GLY A 186 2.22 3.98 -34.81
C GLY A 186 2.62 5.34 -35.39
N ASN A 187 2.98 5.33 -36.66
CA ASN A 187 3.22 6.52 -37.47
C ASN A 187 2.07 7.53 -37.33
N MET A 188 2.38 8.71 -36.80
CA MET A 188 1.72 9.95 -37.22
C MET A 188 2.78 10.83 -37.89
N THR A 189 2.76 10.85 -39.21
CA THR A 189 3.49 11.80 -40.03
C THR A 189 2.81 13.16 -39.93
N ASN A 190 3.46 14.13 -39.30
CA ASN A 190 3.14 15.54 -39.48
C ASN A 190 4.28 16.24 -40.22
N ASN A 191 3.98 16.60 -41.47
CA ASN A 191 4.69 17.63 -42.21
C ASN A 191 4.64 18.94 -41.42
N SER A 192 5.80 19.55 -41.18
CA SER A 192 5.89 21.01 -41.25
C SER A 192 7.32 21.45 -41.55
N VAL A 193 7.35 22.50 -42.37
CA VAL A 193 8.47 23.13 -43.06
C VAL A 193 9.16 24.11 -42.13
N GLY A 194 10.48 24.31 -42.30
CA GLY A 194 11.12 25.57 -41.89
C GLY A 194 12.48 25.41 -41.23
N GLY A 195 13.53 25.26 -42.06
CA GLY A 195 14.89 25.57 -41.66
C GLY A 195 15.18 27.06 -41.81
N GLY A 196 16.06 27.59 -40.97
CA GLY A 196 16.60 28.95 -41.08
C GLY A 196 17.24 29.40 -39.77
N GLY A 197 18.58 29.34 -39.70
CA GLY A 197 19.38 29.67 -38.53
C GLY A 197 19.79 31.15 -38.42
N PHE A 198 20.90 31.33 -37.68
CA PHE A 198 21.61 32.56 -37.27
C PHE A 198 20.94 33.31 -36.11
N GLY A 199 21.58 33.69 -34.99
CA GLY A 199 22.98 33.71 -34.54
C GLY A 199 23.24 35.04 -33.83
N SER A 200 23.71 35.05 -32.56
CA SER A 200 24.71 36.00 -32.02
C SER A 200 24.85 35.96 -30.49
N GLN A 201 26.09 35.70 -30.04
CA GLN A 201 26.90 36.44 -29.05
C GLN A 201 26.33 36.84 -27.66
N THR A 202 26.92 36.17 -26.65
CA THR A 202 27.61 36.70 -25.44
C THR A 202 27.24 38.09 -24.88
N GLN A 203 26.95 38.15 -23.57
CA GLN A 203 27.74 38.96 -22.61
C GLN A 203 27.43 38.62 -21.13
N ASN A 204 28.50 38.52 -20.35
CA ASN A 204 28.53 38.45 -18.88
C ASN A 204 28.22 39.82 -18.26
N ALA A 205 27.57 39.84 -17.09
CA ALA A 205 27.79 40.88 -16.09
C ALA A 205 27.48 40.37 -14.67
N LEU A 206 28.52 40.35 -13.84
CA LEU A 206 28.51 40.22 -12.39
C LEU A 206 28.39 41.61 -11.76
N SER A 207 27.57 41.79 -10.72
CA SER A 207 27.75 42.85 -9.72
C SER A 207 26.96 42.62 -8.42
N GLY A 208 27.68 42.35 -7.33
CA GLY A 208 27.64 43.07 -6.04
C GLY A 208 26.41 42.98 -5.11
N PRO A 209 26.61 42.69 -3.80
CA PRO A 209 25.57 42.76 -2.76
C PRO A 209 25.62 44.07 -1.94
N GLN A 210 24.45 44.53 -1.48
CA GLN A 210 24.22 45.54 -0.43
C GLN A 210 22.95 45.06 0.29
N GLY A 211 22.77 45.01 1.61
CA GLY A 211 23.28 45.87 2.69
C GLY A 211 22.05 46.30 3.53
N LEU A 212 22.06 45.99 4.82
CA LEU A 212 20.98 46.02 5.83
C LEU A 212 20.33 47.39 6.12
N SER A 213 19.09 47.38 6.65
CA SER A 213 18.68 47.92 7.98
C SER A 213 17.25 48.54 8.00
N GLY A 214 16.55 48.43 9.14
CA GLY A 214 15.39 49.28 9.45
C GLY A 214 14.30 48.65 10.31
N THR A 215 14.37 48.87 11.62
CA THR A 215 13.44 48.52 12.70
C THR A 215 12.09 49.25 12.66
N GLY A 216 11.01 48.62 13.15
CA GLY A 216 9.74 49.31 13.45
C GLY A 216 8.73 48.42 14.19
N THR A 217 8.48 48.74 15.46
CA THR A 217 7.50 48.13 16.37
C THR A 217 6.05 48.47 16.02
N GLY A 218 5.11 47.54 16.20
CA GLY A 218 3.67 47.82 16.17
C GLY A 218 2.80 46.58 16.40
N SER A 219 2.24 46.48 17.60
CA SER A 219 1.21 45.52 18.01
C SER A 219 -0.15 45.89 17.42
N ALA A 220 -0.85 44.93 16.79
CA ALA A 220 -2.31 44.85 16.74
C ALA A 220 -2.73 43.43 16.30
N GLY A 221 -3.62 42.80 17.07
CA GLY A 221 -4.10 41.44 16.86
C GLY A 221 -4.92 41.27 15.59
N GLY A 222 -4.71 40.12 14.94
CA GLY A 222 -5.52 39.60 13.85
C GLY A 222 -5.37 38.09 13.80
N VAL A 223 -6.49 37.38 13.95
CA VAL A 223 -6.60 35.93 13.77
C VAL A 223 -6.18 35.61 12.34
N GLN A 224 -5.08 34.87 12.18
CA GLN A 224 -4.57 34.45 10.88
C GLN A 224 -4.70 32.92 10.76
N GLN A 225 -5.55 32.49 9.83
CA GLN A 225 -5.59 31.13 9.30
C GLN A 225 -4.16 30.71 8.93
N ILE A 226 -3.68 29.61 9.52
CA ILE A 226 -2.44 28.97 9.05
C ILE A 226 -2.81 28.20 7.78
N GLY A 227 -2.82 28.92 6.65
CA GLY A 227 -2.51 28.33 5.36
C GLY A 227 -1.02 28.00 5.35
N GLY A 228 -0.68 26.72 5.42
CA GLY A 228 0.68 26.23 5.31
C GLY A 228 1.25 26.53 3.93
N ASN A 229 1.94 27.66 3.82
CA ASN A 229 2.71 28.05 2.64
C ASN A 229 4.01 27.22 2.63
N SER A 230 4.00 26.08 1.96
CA SER A 230 5.19 25.23 1.77
C SER A 230 6.11 25.84 0.72
N GLY A 231 6.93 26.81 1.14
CA GLY A 231 7.94 27.43 0.31
C GLY A 231 9.28 27.53 1.04
N ARG A 232 10.24 26.68 0.61
CA ARG A 232 11.71 26.75 0.78
C ARG A 232 12.36 25.90 1.90
N SER A 233 12.47 24.61 1.61
CA SER A 233 13.76 23.89 1.48
C SER A 233 13.51 22.71 0.53
N GLY A 234 14.50 22.28 -0.27
CA GLY A 234 14.31 21.27 -1.33
C GLY A 234 13.84 19.91 -0.82
N ASP A 235 12.52 19.76 -0.64
CA ASP A 235 11.92 18.54 -0.11
C ASP A 235 11.74 17.53 -1.24
N VAL A 236 12.64 16.54 -1.24
CA VAL A 236 12.69 15.42 -2.20
C VAL A 236 11.49 14.47 -1.99
N GLY A 237 10.68 14.64 -0.95
CA GLY A 237 9.65 13.68 -0.54
C GLY A 237 8.56 13.41 -1.57
N GLY A 238 8.49 12.18 -2.07
CA GLY A 238 7.29 11.59 -2.66
C GLY A 238 6.51 10.78 -1.61
N SER A 239 5.23 10.49 -1.87
CA SER A 239 4.41 9.59 -1.07
C SER A 239 4.58 8.15 -1.58
N TYR A 240 5.24 7.29 -0.81
CA TYR A 240 5.47 5.90 -1.11
C TYR A 240 4.54 5.03 -0.25
N CYS A 241 4.05 3.96 -0.86
CA CYS A 241 3.26 2.93 -0.21
C CYS A 241 3.71 1.57 -0.74
N LEU A 242 3.52 0.52 0.04
CA LEU A 242 3.96 -0.82 -0.34
C LEU A 242 2.93 -1.87 0.06
N SER A 243 2.91 -2.98 -0.69
CA SER A 243 2.14 -4.17 -0.34
C SER A 243 2.87 -5.45 -0.78
N TRP A 244 3.09 -6.39 0.13
CA TRP A 244 3.66 -7.69 -0.16
C TRP A 244 2.68 -8.55 -0.95
N CYS A 245 3.19 -9.38 -1.86
CA CYS A 245 2.40 -10.47 -2.42
C CYS A 245 2.11 -11.49 -1.31
N PRO A 246 0.85 -11.65 -0.86
CA PRO A 246 0.51 -12.47 0.31
C PRO A 246 0.62 -13.97 0.04
N ASN A 247 0.63 -14.35 -1.24
CA ASN A 247 0.61 -15.74 -1.66
C ASN A 247 2.02 -16.34 -1.67
N ARG A 248 2.09 -17.66 -1.48
CA ARG A 248 3.33 -18.43 -1.63
C ARG A 248 3.81 -18.42 -3.07
N CYS A 249 4.59 -17.41 -3.41
CA CYS A 249 5.36 -17.40 -4.63
C CYS A 249 6.71 -18.08 -4.38
N PRO A 250 7.27 -18.81 -5.36
CA PRO A 250 8.62 -19.40 -5.24
C PRO A 250 9.69 -18.36 -4.92
N ALA A 251 9.44 -17.11 -5.31
CA ALA A 251 10.23 -15.95 -4.95
C ALA A 251 9.32 -14.85 -4.38
N PRO A 252 9.75 -14.15 -3.31
CA PRO A 252 9.04 -12.99 -2.77
C PRO A 252 8.80 -11.91 -3.83
N MET A 253 7.64 -11.26 -3.74
CA MET A 253 7.28 -10.11 -4.57
C MET A 253 6.57 -9.07 -3.71
N MET A 254 6.68 -7.81 -4.11
CA MET A 254 5.93 -6.72 -3.52
C MET A 254 5.54 -5.71 -4.61
N VAL A 255 4.52 -4.91 -4.35
CA VAL A 255 4.20 -3.73 -5.15
C VAL A 255 4.53 -2.47 -4.36
N VAL A 256 5.06 -1.46 -5.04
CA VAL A 256 5.42 -0.17 -4.44
C VAL A 256 4.79 0.95 -5.26
N GLY A 257 4.07 1.87 -4.62
CA GLY A 257 3.62 3.14 -5.20
C GLY A 257 4.80 4.12 -5.30
N LEU A 258 4.99 4.72 -6.47
CA LEU A 258 6.24 5.41 -6.83
C LEU A 258 6.28 6.91 -6.48
N GLY A 259 5.38 7.38 -5.61
CA GLY A 259 5.31 8.80 -5.21
C GLY A 259 5.24 9.77 -6.37
N LYS A 260 6.17 10.74 -6.40
CA LYS A 260 6.21 11.82 -7.39
C LYS A 260 6.41 11.35 -8.84
N GLU A 261 6.98 10.17 -9.05
CA GLU A 261 7.13 9.63 -10.40
C GLU A 261 5.79 9.14 -10.99
N GLY A 262 4.77 9.00 -10.15
CA GLY A 262 3.45 8.52 -10.52
C GLY A 262 3.43 7.00 -10.73
N GLY A 263 2.27 6.39 -10.47
CA GLY A 263 2.04 4.98 -10.69
C GLY A 263 2.62 4.05 -9.63
N ALA A 264 2.60 2.75 -9.94
CA ALA A 264 3.04 1.69 -9.04
C ALA A 264 3.83 0.63 -9.82
N ARG A 265 4.76 -0.05 -9.16
CA ARG A 265 5.60 -1.08 -9.77
C ARG A 265 5.75 -2.29 -8.89
N ILE A 266 5.80 -3.46 -9.51
CA ILE A 266 6.11 -4.72 -8.84
C ILE A 266 7.63 -4.87 -8.75
N PHE A 267 8.11 -5.25 -7.57
CA PHE A 267 9.48 -5.67 -7.33
C PHE A 267 9.49 -7.17 -7.05
N LYS A 268 10.50 -7.86 -7.57
CA LYS A 268 10.65 -9.30 -7.45
C LYS A 268 12.00 -9.63 -6.84
N HIS A 269 12.03 -10.63 -5.98
CA HIS A 269 13.26 -11.17 -5.43
C HIS A 269 13.77 -12.32 -6.31
N ASP A 270 15.08 -12.50 -6.43
CA ASP A 270 15.67 -13.62 -7.17
C ASP A 270 15.90 -14.88 -6.30
N GLY A 271 15.59 -14.80 -5.00
CA GLY A 271 15.83 -15.87 -4.02
C GLY A 271 17.29 -15.98 -3.57
N GLN A 272 18.19 -15.13 -4.07
CA GLN A 272 19.62 -15.10 -3.78
C GLN A 272 20.09 -13.71 -3.27
N ASN A 273 19.15 -12.93 -2.70
CA ASN A 273 19.35 -11.63 -2.05
C ASN A 273 19.38 -10.42 -3.00
N ARG A 274 18.64 -10.45 -4.10
CA ARG A 274 18.45 -9.25 -4.92
C ARG A 274 17.02 -9.02 -5.31
N TRP A 275 16.60 -7.77 -5.12
CA TRP A 275 15.39 -7.20 -5.68
C TRP A 275 15.67 -6.60 -7.05
N TYR A 276 14.77 -6.85 -8.00
CA TYR A 276 14.81 -6.28 -9.33
C TYR A 276 13.42 -5.78 -9.73
N PRO A 277 13.35 -4.80 -10.66
CA PRO A 277 12.07 -4.26 -11.10
C PRO A 277 11.36 -5.31 -11.93
N GLY A 278 10.11 -5.55 -11.58
CA GLY A 278 9.14 -6.26 -12.40
C GLY A 278 8.29 -5.28 -13.20
N GLU A 279 7.02 -5.62 -13.31
CA GLU A 279 6.07 -4.95 -14.16
C GLU A 279 5.58 -3.62 -13.58
N TYR A 280 5.42 -2.63 -14.45
CA TYR A 280 4.80 -1.34 -14.11
C TYR A 280 3.27 -1.45 -14.22
N LEU A 281 2.56 -0.81 -13.30
CA LEU A 281 1.11 -0.70 -13.28
C LEU A 281 0.71 0.64 -13.92
N PRO A 282 0.21 0.65 -15.16
CA PRO A 282 -0.02 1.89 -15.90
C PRO A 282 -1.36 2.56 -15.57
N GLY A 283 -1.47 3.82 -16.00
CA GLY A 283 -2.74 4.54 -16.10
C GLY A 283 -3.02 5.51 -14.97
N HIS A 284 -2.12 5.70 -14.01
CA HIS A 284 -2.22 6.70 -12.94
C HIS A 284 -1.85 8.09 -13.47
N GLU A 285 -2.71 9.07 -13.18
CA GLU A 285 -2.52 10.49 -13.56
C GLU A 285 -2.23 11.36 -12.32
N GLY A 286 -1.61 10.76 -11.31
CA GLY A 286 -1.29 11.41 -10.04
C GLY A 286 -0.52 10.49 -9.11
N GLU A 287 -0.31 10.99 -7.89
CA GLU A 287 0.33 10.23 -6.81
C GLU A 287 -0.55 9.04 -6.40
N VAL A 288 0.08 7.89 -6.22
CA VAL A 288 -0.58 6.70 -5.68
C VAL A 288 -0.51 6.79 -4.17
N HIS A 289 -1.67 6.95 -3.53
CA HIS A 289 -1.77 7.10 -2.08
C HIS A 289 -1.65 5.75 -1.35
N ASP A 290 -2.16 4.69 -1.97
CA ASP A 290 -2.17 3.36 -1.35
C ASP A 290 -2.19 2.25 -2.41
N VAL A 291 -1.56 1.13 -2.07
CA VAL A 291 -1.50 -0.08 -2.89
C VAL A 291 -1.81 -1.28 -2.01
N CYS A 292 -2.59 -2.22 -2.53
CA CYS A 292 -2.92 -3.43 -1.77
C CYS A 292 -2.94 -4.65 -2.69
N TRP A 293 -2.11 -5.63 -2.38
CA TRP A 293 -2.04 -6.90 -3.09
C TRP A 293 -3.07 -7.88 -2.51
N ALA A 294 -3.93 -8.44 -3.36
CA ALA A 294 -4.99 -9.32 -2.91
C ALA A 294 -4.47 -10.74 -2.58
N PRO A 295 -4.96 -11.37 -1.50
CA PRO A 295 -4.85 -12.82 -1.30
C PRO A 295 -5.41 -13.57 -2.51
N SER A 296 -4.66 -14.48 -3.13
CA SER A 296 -5.07 -15.16 -4.38
C SER A 296 -5.75 -16.51 -4.10
N MET A 297 -6.39 -16.67 -2.95
CA MET A 297 -6.99 -17.95 -2.53
C MET A 297 -7.92 -18.49 -3.63
N GLY A 298 -7.52 -19.60 -4.27
CA GLY A 298 -8.27 -20.23 -5.37
C GLY A 298 -8.15 -19.57 -6.75
N ARG A 299 -7.32 -18.53 -6.92
CA ARG A 299 -7.08 -17.86 -8.21
C ARG A 299 -5.73 -18.25 -8.81
N SER A 300 -5.70 -18.45 -10.13
CA SER A 300 -4.46 -18.67 -10.90
C SER A 300 -3.72 -17.38 -11.26
N TYR A 301 -4.34 -16.23 -11.02
CA TYR A 301 -3.82 -14.90 -11.28
C TYR A 301 -3.75 -14.10 -9.97
N GLN A 302 -2.92 -13.06 -9.96
CA GLN A 302 -2.82 -12.13 -8.84
C GLN A 302 -3.66 -10.89 -9.12
N LEU A 303 -4.18 -10.25 -8.06
CA LEU A 303 -4.82 -8.95 -8.16
C LEU A 303 -4.09 -7.92 -7.30
N ILE A 304 -4.00 -6.70 -7.80
CA ILE A 304 -3.48 -5.54 -7.06
C ILE A 304 -4.50 -4.41 -7.21
N ALA A 305 -4.82 -3.75 -6.12
CA ALA A 305 -5.61 -2.53 -6.11
C ALA A 305 -4.71 -1.31 -5.84
N THR A 306 -5.06 -0.17 -6.43
CA THR A 306 -4.37 1.10 -6.16
C THR A 306 -5.39 2.22 -5.94
N ALA A 307 -5.15 3.05 -4.93
CA ALA A 307 -5.83 4.32 -4.68
C ALA A 307 -4.97 5.48 -5.19
N CYS A 308 -5.56 6.42 -5.91
CA CYS A 308 -4.82 7.47 -6.59
C CYS A 308 -5.44 8.85 -6.39
N LYS A 309 -4.58 9.86 -6.40
CA LYS A 309 -4.92 11.28 -6.40
C LYS A 309 -5.84 11.69 -7.55
N ASP A 310 -5.76 10.97 -8.67
CA ASP A 310 -6.63 11.15 -9.83
C ASP A 310 -8.08 10.70 -9.62
N ARG A 311 -8.47 10.45 -8.35
CA ARG A 311 -9.82 10.10 -7.89
C ARG A 311 -10.26 8.70 -8.32
N ARG A 312 -9.34 7.88 -8.83
CA ARG A 312 -9.67 6.56 -9.35
C ARG A 312 -9.10 5.45 -8.51
N VAL A 313 -9.94 4.44 -8.29
CA VAL A 313 -9.52 3.11 -7.82
C VAL A 313 -9.27 2.25 -9.04
N ARG A 314 -8.12 1.57 -9.10
CA ARG A 314 -7.80 0.63 -10.18
C ARG A 314 -7.57 -0.76 -9.63
N ILE A 315 -8.03 -1.76 -10.37
CA ILE A 315 -7.73 -3.18 -10.10
C ILE A 315 -6.94 -3.72 -11.29
N PHE A 316 -5.75 -4.23 -10.99
CA PHE A 316 -4.84 -4.86 -11.95
C PHE A 316 -4.87 -6.37 -11.77
N LYS A 317 -4.87 -7.11 -12.88
CA LYS A 317 -4.70 -8.56 -12.92
C LYS A 317 -3.35 -8.90 -13.49
N LEU A 318 -2.63 -9.77 -12.79
CA LEU A 318 -1.34 -10.27 -13.20
C LEU A 318 -1.48 -11.74 -13.59
N ILE A 319 -1.15 -12.06 -14.83
CA ILE A 319 -1.20 -13.41 -15.37
C ILE A 319 0.23 -13.89 -15.62
N ASP A 320 0.59 -15.02 -15.03
CA ASP A 320 1.90 -15.64 -15.21
C ASP A 320 2.03 -16.19 -16.64
N THR A 321 2.86 -15.56 -17.47
CA THR A 321 3.05 -15.96 -18.87
C THR A 321 3.97 -17.17 -19.03
N SER A 322 4.71 -17.56 -17.98
CA SER A 322 5.62 -18.69 -18.02
C SER A 322 4.91 -20.04 -18.16
N THR A 323 3.64 -20.11 -17.72
CA THR A 323 2.84 -21.34 -17.72
C THR A 323 2.26 -21.73 -19.09
N ASN A 324 2.24 -20.79 -20.06
CA ASN A 324 1.68 -21.04 -21.39
C ASN A 324 2.61 -21.84 -22.35
N SER A 325 3.82 -22.20 -21.91
CA SER A 325 4.75 -22.99 -22.72
C SER A 325 4.49 -24.51 -22.68
N HIS A 326 3.59 -25.00 -21.83
CA HIS A 326 3.34 -26.44 -21.65
C HIS A 326 1.99 -26.96 -22.17
N THR A 327 1.21 -26.18 -22.92
CA THR A 327 -0.09 -26.66 -23.46
C THR A 327 -0.26 -26.30 -24.93
N SER A 328 0.67 -26.77 -25.76
CA SER A 328 0.52 -26.84 -27.23
C SER A 328 1.24 -28.04 -27.83
N GLN A 329 1.27 -29.18 -27.13
CA GLN A 329 1.60 -30.48 -27.73
C GLN A 329 0.57 -31.52 -27.29
N SER A 330 -0.62 -31.43 -27.85
CA SER A 330 -1.51 -32.58 -27.96
C SER A 330 -1.74 -32.89 -29.44
N MET A 331 -1.39 -34.12 -29.80
CA MET A 331 -1.57 -34.79 -31.09
C MET A 331 -0.64 -34.36 -32.24
N GLN A 332 0.52 -35.02 -32.33
CA GLN A 332 0.89 -35.72 -33.56
C GLN A 332 1.90 -36.85 -33.28
N SER A 333 1.45 -38.07 -33.60
CA SER A 333 2.21 -39.27 -34.01
C SER A 333 3.44 -39.72 -33.19
N ARG A 334 3.27 -40.90 -32.58
CA ARG A 334 4.32 -41.85 -32.21
C ARG A 334 5.12 -42.27 -33.44
N THR A 335 6.44 -42.09 -33.43
CA THR A 335 7.40 -43.04 -34.00
C THR A 335 8.74 -42.87 -33.31
N ALA A 336 9.26 -43.97 -32.77
CA ALA A 336 10.57 -44.04 -32.13
C ALA A 336 11.70 -43.89 -33.15
N SER A 337 12.78 -43.21 -32.76
CA SER A 337 14.16 -43.54 -33.15
C SER A 337 15.13 -42.74 -32.28
N ALA A 338 15.84 -43.43 -31.40
CA ALA A 338 17.01 -42.90 -30.71
C ALA A 338 18.14 -42.70 -31.73
N LYS A 339 18.73 -41.49 -31.78
CA LYS A 339 20.06 -41.24 -32.34
C LYS A 339 20.63 -39.90 -31.86
N ASN A 340 21.77 -40.01 -31.18
CA ASN A 340 22.80 -39.03 -30.82
C ASN A 340 22.67 -37.59 -31.36
N MET A 341 22.63 -36.61 -30.46
CA MET A 341 23.28 -35.30 -30.67
C MET A 341 23.96 -34.83 -29.37
N SER A 342 25.16 -34.31 -29.56
CA SER A 342 26.21 -33.87 -28.61
C SER A 342 25.82 -32.70 -27.68
N PRO A 343 26.43 -32.55 -26.49
CA PRO A 343 26.21 -31.40 -25.62
C PRO A 343 27.15 -30.26 -26.03
N THR A 344 26.70 -29.41 -26.95
CA THR A 344 27.34 -28.11 -27.21
C THR A 344 26.28 -27.04 -27.23
N SER A 345 25.77 -26.70 -26.05
CA SER A 345 25.18 -25.38 -25.82
C SER A 345 25.71 -24.89 -24.49
N SER A 346 26.35 -23.73 -24.54
CA SER A 346 26.79 -22.92 -23.40
C SER A 346 25.69 -22.86 -22.35
N PRO A 347 26.00 -22.75 -21.04
CA PRO A 347 24.97 -22.58 -20.03
C PRO A 347 24.23 -21.27 -20.33
N GLY A 348 23.07 -21.38 -20.98
CA GLY A 348 22.16 -20.27 -21.20
C GLY A 348 21.75 -19.74 -19.84
N GLN A 349 21.93 -18.44 -19.64
CA GLN A 349 21.39 -17.70 -18.51
C GLN A 349 19.97 -18.20 -18.21
N ALA A 350 19.77 -18.78 -17.04
CA ALA A 350 18.44 -19.12 -16.55
C ALA A 350 17.59 -17.84 -16.64
N SER A 351 16.43 -17.94 -17.29
CA SER A 351 15.49 -16.83 -17.44
C SER A 351 15.16 -16.28 -16.05
N ILE A 352 15.61 -15.06 -15.78
CA ILE A 352 15.43 -14.39 -14.50
C ILE A 352 13.93 -14.09 -14.33
N GLY A 353 13.28 -14.81 -13.41
CA GLY A 353 11.94 -14.51 -12.91
C GLY A 353 10.76 -14.93 -13.80
N LYS A 354 9.63 -15.24 -13.16
CA LYS A 354 8.33 -15.34 -13.85
C LYS A 354 7.98 -13.98 -14.43
N GLN A 355 7.64 -13.93 -15.72
CA GLN A 355 7.12 -12.71 -16.34
C GLN A 355 5.60 -12.66 -16.18
N PHE A 356 5.06 -11.50 -15.82
CA PHE A 356 3.62 -11.30 -15.70
C PHE A 356 3.11 -10.41 -16.84
N LYS A 357 1.95 -10.78 -17.38
CA LYS A 357 1.13 -9.86 -18.17
C LYS A 357 0.27 -9.06 -17.19
N VAL A 358 0.37 -7.74 -17.23
CA VAL A 358 -0.47 -6.82 -16.45
C VAL A 358 -1.66 -6.40 -17.29
N GLU A 359 -2.86 -6.60 -16.76
CA GLU A 359 -4.12 -6.17 -17.37
C GLU A 359 -4.86 -5.26 -16.38
N VAL A 360 -5.33 -4.11 -16.84
CA VAL A 360 -6.26 -3.28 -16.04
C VAL A 360 -7.64 -3.94 -16.12
N LEU A 361 -8.11 -4.53 -15.02
CA LEU A 361 -9.43 -5.16 -14.96
C LEU A 361 -10.54 -4.14 -14.78
N ALA A 362 -10.32 -3.15 -13.92
CA ALA A 362 -11.31 -2.16 -13.60
C ALA A 362 -10.66 -0.83 -13.25
N THR A 363 -11.35 0.26 -13.58
CA THR A 363 -11.03 1.62 -13.17
C THR A 363 -12.33 2.27 -12.76
N PHE A 364 -12.43 2.63 -11.48
CA PHE A 364 -13.60 3.26 -10.91
C PHE A 364 -13.31 4.73 -10.68
N ALA A 365 -14.23 5.59 -11.09
CA ALA A 365 -14.16 7.04 -10.88
C ALA A 365 -15.35 7.52 -10.02
N ASP A 366 -15.93 6.60 -9.23
CA ASP A 366 -17.12 6.87 -8.43
C ASP A 366 -16.83 7.73 -7.20
N HIS A 367 -15.57 7.84 -6.78
CA HIS A 367 -15.15 8.84 -5.79
C HIS A 367 -15.05 10.21 -6.47
N ASP A 368 -15.79 11.20 -5.96
CA ASP A 368 -15.77 12.57 -6.50
C ASP A 368 -14.51 13.37 -6.08
N ALA A 369 -13.65 12.76 -5.27
CA ALA A 369 -12.45 13.35 -4.69
C ALA A 369 -11.29 12.33 -4.61
N GLU A 370 -10.15 12.74 -4.06
CA GLU A 370 -8.94 11.90 -3.95
C GLU A 370 -9.24 10.62 -3.15
N VAL A 371 -8.67 9.50 -3.61
CA VAL A 371 -8.84 8.19 -2.94
C VAL A 371 -7.60 7.92 -2.11
N TRP A 372 -7.78 7.71 -0.81
CA TRP A 372 -6.68 7.60 0.14
C TRP A 372 -6.30 6.17 0.50
N ARG A 373 -7.26 5.26 0.60
CA ARG A 373 -7.02 3.88 1.04
C ARG A 373 -7.72 2.87 0.14
N VAL A 374 -7.07 1.72 -0.01
CA VAL A 374 -7.63 0.52 -0.63
C VAL A 374 -7.22 -0.71 0.17
N GLU A 375 -8.18 -1.56 0.53
CA GLU A 375 -7.87 -2.77 1.31
C GLU A 375 -8.67 -3.97 0.79
N TRP A 376 -7.99 -5.09 0.57
CA TRP A 376 -8.63 -6.36 0.26
C TRP A 376 -9.09 -7.07 1.54
N ASN A 377 -10.24 -7.73 1.48
CA ASN A 377 -10.57 -8.69 2.52
C ASN A 377 -9.59 -9.88 2.52
N ILE A 378 -9.60 -10.67 3.59
CA ILE A 378 -8.71 -11.83 3.78
C ILE A 378 -8.78 -12.88 2.65
N GLU A 379 -9.91 -12.95 1.93
CA GLU A 379 -10.10 -13.86 0.80
C GLU A 379 -9.69 -13.24 -0.56
N GLY A 380 -9.45 -11.92 -0.61
CA GLY A 380 -9.20 -11.17 -1.84
C GLY A 380 -10.40 -11.08 -2.79
N THR A 381 -11.62 -11.28 -2.30
CA THR A 381 -12.89 -11.29 -3.05
C THR A 381 -13.64 -9.96 -3.00
N ILE A 382 -13.43 -9.16 -1.96
CA ILE A 382 -14.03 -7.84 -1.76
C ILE A 382 -12.90 -6.83 -1.57
N LEU A 383 -13.00 -5.71 -2.29
CA LEU A 383 -12.13 -4.55 -2.11
C LEU A 383 -12.90 -3.45 -1.41
N SER A 384 -12.29 -2.78 -0.44
CA SER A 384 -12.78 -1.51 0.09
C SER A 384 -11.98 -0.34 -0.48
N SER A 385 -12.60 0.83 -0.61
CA SER A 385 -11.90 2.09 -0.88
C SER A 385 -12.50 3.23 -0.09
N SER A 386 -11.66 4.18 0.32
CA SER A 386 -12.09 5.41 0.99
C SER A 386 -11.40 6.64 0.38
N GLY A 387 -12.08 7.79 0.44
CA GLY A 387 -11.58 9.03 -0.12
C GLY A 387 -12.13 10.27 0.59
N ASP A 388 -11.73 11.44 0.10
CA ASP A 388 -12.13 12.76 0.61
C ASP A 388 -13.61 13.08 0.45
N ASP A 389 -14.33 12.27 -0.34
CA ASP A 389 -15.78 12.38 -0.50
C ASP A 389 -16.56 11.87 0.73
N GLY A 390 -15.87 11.46 1.80
CA GLY A 390 -16.49 11.04 3.06
C GLY A 390 -17.22 9.71 2.95
N LYS A 391 -16.88 8.91 1.93
CA LYS A 391 -17.53 7.64 1.60
C LYS A 391 -16.54 6.49 1.58
N VAL A 392 -17.01 5.34 2.07
CA VAL A 392 -16.37 4.05 1.89
C VAL A 392 -17.18 3.24 0.90
N ARG A 393 -16.54 2.73 -0.14
CA ARG A 393 -17.16 1.88 -1.16
C ARG A 393 -16.62 0.46 -1.05
N LEU A 394 -17.51 -0.52 -1.21
CA LEU A 394 -17.14 -1.93 -1.33
C LEU A 394 -17.34 -2.40 -2.76
N TRP A 395 -16.36 -3.09 -3.31
CA TRP A 395 -16.32 -3.58 -4.70
C TRP A 395 -16.21 -5.09 -4.74
N LYS A 396 -16.90 -5.73 -5.68
CA LYS A 396 -16.81 -7.17 -5.89
C LYS A 396 -16.95 -7.53 -7.36
N ALA A 397 -16.27 -8.59 -7.77
CA ALA A 397 -16.43 -9.18 -9.08
C ALA A 397 -17.76 -9.94 -9.19
N GLY A 398 -18.51 -9.68 -10.26
CA GLY A 398 -19.62 -10.50 -10.69
C GLY A 398 -19.16 -11.81 -11.33
N PHE A 399 -20.11 -12.71 -11.60
CA PHE A 399 -19.84 -13.97 -12.29
C PHE A 399 -19.35 -13.78 -13.74
N ASP A 400 -19.63 -12.62 -14.33
CA ASP A 400 -19.14 -12.16 -15.63
C ASP A 400 -17.67 -11.70 -15.59
N GLY A 401 -17.05 -11.68 -14.40
CA GLY A 401 -15.70 -11.17 -14.18
C GLY A 401 -15.63 -9.65 -14.08
N ASN A 402 -16.74 -8.94 -14.26
CA ASN A 402 -16.79 -7.48 -14.15
C ASN A 402 -16.92 -7.06 -12.69
N TRP A 403 -16.14 -6.07 -12.31
CA TRP A 403 -16.21 -5.51 -10.97
C TRP A 403 -17.27 -4.43 -10.85
N ARG A 404 -17.98 -4.41 -9.73
CA ARG A 404 -19.08 -3.47 -9.47
C ARG A 404 -19.04 -3.01 -8.02
N GLN A 405 -19.50 -1.78 -7.78
CA GLN A 405 -19.79 -1.30 -6.44
C GLN A 405 -20.96 -2.10 -5.85
N MET A 406 -20.76 -2.72 -4.70
CA MET A 406 -21.78 -3.46 -3.95
C MET A 406 -22.52 -2.57 -2.96
N SER A 407 -21.79 -1.70 -2.26
CA SER A 407 -22.33 -0.86 -1.21
C SER A 407 -21.51 0.40 -1.04
N GLU A 408 -22.18 1.44 -0.55
CA GLU A 408 -21.58 2.70 -0.13
C GLU A 408 -21.96 2.94 1.32
N ILE A 409 -20.97 3.33 2.12
CA ILE A 409 -21.11 3.71 3.53
C ILE A 409 -20.66 5.17 3.61
N SER A 410 -21.53 6.06 4.08
CA SER A 410 -21.19 7.47 4.28
C SER A 410 -21.02 7.77 5.77
N ALA A 411 -20.08 8.67 6.09
CA ALA A 411 -19.89 9.17 7.45
C ALA A 411 -21.09 10.03 7.92
N GLU A 412 -21.79 10.69 7.00
CA GLU A 412 -22.98 11.47 7.31
C GLU A 412 -24.19 10.55 7.57
N PRO A 413 -24.94 10.74 8.67
CA PRO A 413 -26.21 10.06 8.82
C PRO A 413 -27.11 10.49 7.66
N ARG A 414 -27.72 9.53 6.96
CA ARG A 414 -28.76 9.83 5.98
C ARG A 414 -29.82 10.70 6.65
N ASN A 415 -29.85 11.99 6.34
CA ASN A 415 -30.98 12.84 6.66
C ASN A 415 -32.18 12.29 5.88
N THR A 416 -33.00 11.45 6.51
CA THR A 416 -34.28 10.98 5.92
C THR A 416 -35.36 12.04 6.04
N ASN A 417 -35.03 13.29 5.71
CA ASN A 417 -35.97 14.39 5.58
C ASN A 417 -35.56 15.14 4.32
N ILE A 418 -36.51 15.29 3.38
CA ILE A 418 -36.42 15.84 2.02
C ILE A 418 -36.41 14.73 0.94
N ASP A 419 -37.58 14.13 0.73
CA ASP A 419 -38.34 14.20 -0.54
C ASP A 419 -39.55 13.26 -0.51
N GLY A 420 -40.67 13.81 -0.02
CA GLY A 420 -41.99 13.19 -0.07
C GLY A 420 -42.65 13.25 -1.45
N SER A 421 -41.91 12.99 -2.54
CA SER A 421 -42.50 12.89 -3.87
C SER A 421 -41.65 12.05 -4.80
N HIS A 422 -41.73 10.73 -4.66
CA HIS A 422 -41.86 9.76 -5.76
C HIS A 422 -41.85 8.35 -5.18
N ALA A 423 -42.97 7.94 -4.57
CA ALA A 423 -43.23 6.54 -4.30
C ALA A 423 -43.58 5.85 -5.63
N THR A 424 -42.58 5.26 -6.30
CA THR A 424 -42.82 4.26 -7.34
C THR A 424 -43.41 3.02 -6.68
N LYS A 425 -44.73 2.84 -6.83
CA LYS A 425 -45.47 1.61 -6.49
C LYS A 425 -44.78 0.40 -7.13
N LEU A 426 -44.33 -0.55 -6.30
CA LEU A 426 -44.11 -1.93 -6.73
C LEU A 426 -45.49 -2.62 -6.92
N PRO A 427 -45.65 -3.51 -7.91
CA PRO A 427 -46.91 -4.23 -8.10
C PRO A 427 -47.10 -5.27 -6.99
N GLY A 428 -48.25 -5.20 -6.31
CA GLY A 428 -48.64 -6.11 -5.24
C GLY A 428 -48.96 -7.51 -5.76
N TYR A 429 -48.43 -8.52 -5.08
CA TYR A 429 -48.88 -9.91 -5.18
C TYR A 429 -50.28 -10.04 -4.61
N ALA A 430 -51.24 -10.48 -5.43
CA ALA A 430 -52.58 -10.86 -5.00
C ALA A 430 -52.52 -12.18 -4.22
N GLN A 431 -53.08 -12.19 -3.00
CA GLN A 431 -53.40 -13.43 -2.29
C GLN A 431 -54.74 -14.01 -2.79
N PRO A 432 -54.90 -15.34 -2.84
CA PRO A 432 -56.13 -15.96 -3.31
C PRO A 432 -57.21 -15.92 -2.22
N GLN A 433 -58.39 -15.42 -2.58
CA GLN A 433 -59.60 -15.58 -1.77
C GLN A 433 -60.15 -16.99 -1.96
N THR A 434 -60.31 -17.69 -0.85
CA THR A 434 -61.09 -18.91 -0.72
C THR A 434 -62.57 -18.61 -0.93
N ALA A 435 -63.25 -19.46 -1.70
CA ALA A 435 -64.70 -19.61 -1.70
C ALA A 435 -65.04 -21.00 -1.15
#